data_AF-A0A2N2R3K1-F1
#
_entry.id   AF-A0A2N2R3K1-F1
#
_cell.length_a   1.000
_cell.length_b   1.000
_cell.length_c   1.000
_cell.angle_alpha   90.00
_cell.angle_beta   90.00
_cell.angle_gamma   90.00
#
_symmetry.space_group_name_H-M   'P 1'
#
loop_
_entity.id
_entity.type
_entity.pdbx_description
1 polymer ?
#
loop_
_entity_poly.entity_id
_entity_poly.type
_entity_poly.pdbx_seq_one_letter_code
_entity_poly.pdbx_strand_id
1 'polypeptide(L)'
;VSIDGVDLRQLDPADLRRNIGYVAQDVTLFYGTLRDNIAIGAPYADDATIVAAAEAGGLTEFVNRHPDGFDMMIGERGDSLSGGQRQGVAIARAFLMDPPILLLDEPTSAMDFSSEQQFKERLRVMAAHKTVLIVTHRNSLLDLATRVLVVDDGRIVADGPRDQVIQALQSGRIGRAS
;
A
#
# COMPACT_ATOMS: atom_id res chain seq x y z
N VAL A 1 9.32 6.36 -18.86
CA VAL A 1 8.36 6.59 -17.76
C VAL A 1 8.55 8.02 -17.30
N SER A 2 7.47 8.73 -17.00
CA SER A 2 7.48 10.14 -16.59
C SER A 2 6.47 10.39 -15.48
N ILE A 3 6.73 11.39 -14.65
CA ILE A 3 5.78 11.93 -13.65
C ILE A 3 5.59 13.41 -13.98
N ASP A 4 4.33 13.88 -14.05
CA ASP A 4 3.98 15.25 -14.41
C ASP A 4 4.65 15.75 -15.71
N GLY A 5 4.85 14.84 -16.67
CA GLY A 5 5.52 15.11 -17.94
C GLY A 5 7.05 15.15 -17.89
N VAL A 6 7.67 15.00 -16.72
CA VAL A 6 9.13 14.96 -16.54
C VAL A 6 9.62 13.53 -16.58
N ASP A 7 10.64 13.24 -17.40
CA ASP A 7 11.29 11.94 -17.44
C ASP A 7 11.98 11.64 -16.11
N LEU A 8 11.75 10.45 -15.55
CA LEU A 8 12.33 10.05 -14.26
C LEU A 8 13.86 10.12 -14.24
N ARG A 9 14.52 9.99 -15.39
CA ARG A 9 15.99 10.08 -15.52
C ARG A 9 16.54 11.48 -15.27
N GLN A 10 15.66 12.49 -15.22
CA GLN A 10 16.01 13.89 -14.95
C GLN A 10 15.78 14.27 -13.48
N LEU A 11 15.20 13.39 -12.68
CA LEU A 11 14.90 13.64 -11.27
C LEU A 11 15.97 13.02 -10.37
N ASP A 12 16.23 13.65 -9.22
CA ASP A 12 17.04 13.04 -8.18
C ASP A 12 16.33 11.77 -7.63
N PRO A 13 17.02 10.61 -7.57
CA PRO A 13 16.39 9.39 -7.11
C PRO A 13 15.91 9.42 -5.66
N ALA A 14 16.51 10.22 -4.78
CA ALA A 14 16.03 10.35 -3.40
C ALA A 14 14.75 11.20 -3.35
N ASP A 15 14.70 12.31 -4.08
CA ASP A 15 13.50 13.15 -4.16
C ASP A 15 12.32 12.39 -4.79
N LEU A 16 12.57 11.62 -5.84
CA LEU A 16 11.57 10.75 -6.45
C LEU A 16 11.00 9.75 -5.44
N ARG A 17 11.87 9.04 -4.72
CA ARG A 17 11.47 8.00 -3.75
C ARG A 17 10.73 8.59 -2.54
N ARG A 18 11.09 9.78 -2.07
CA ARG A 18 10.37 10.46 -0.98
C ARG A 18 8.91 10.79 -1.35
N ASN A 19 8.64 10.99 -2.63
CA ASN A 19 7.30 11.29 -3.15
C ASN A 19 6.48 10.04 -3.53
N ILE A 20 7.02 8.84 -3.31
CA ILE A 20 6.34 7.57 -3.62
C ILE A 20 6.29 6.70 -2.36
N GLY A 21 5.08 6.43 -1.89
CA GLY A 21 4.84 5.38 -0.90
C GLY A 21 4.70 4.03 -1.60
N TYR A 22 5.45 3.02 -1.14
CA TYR A 22 5.42 1.69 -1.73
C TYR A 22 5.10 0.61 -0.71
N VAL A 23 4.13 -0.24 -1.02
CA VAL A 23 3.83 -1.47 -0.28
C VAL A 23 4.13 -2.65 -1.19
N ALA A 24 5.15 -3.44 -0.83
CA ALA A 24 5.48 -4.66 -1.53
C ALA A 24 4.55 -5.82 -1.12
N GLN A 25 4.41 -6.81 -2.00
CA GLN A 25 3.70 -8.06 -1.70
C GLN A 25 4.34 -8.80 -0.51
N ASP A 26 5.68 -8.86 -0.49
CA ASP A 26 6.45 -9.46 0.62
C ASP A 26 7.05 -8.37 1.52
N VAL A 27 6.54 -8.28 2.74
CA VAL A 27 7.00 -7.29 3.72
C VAL A 27 8.25 -7.76 4.44
N THR A 28 9.32 -6.98 4.34
CA THR A 28 10.54 -7.17 5.14
C THR A 28 10.50 -6.28 6.38
N LEU A 29 10.55 -6.87 7.57
CA LEU A 29 10.72 -6.17 8.84
C LEU A 29 12.12 -6.39 9.41
N PHE A 30 12.60 -5.40 10.15
CA PHE A 30 13.93 -5.38 10.75
C PHE A 30 13.83 -5.51 12.25
N TYR A 31 14.87 -6.07 12.86
CA TYR A 31 14.99 -6.08 14.30
C TYR A 31 15.05 -4.64 14.84
N GLY A 32 14.22 -4.34 15.84
CA GLY A 32 14.07 -3.00 16.41
C GLY A 32 12.67 -2.81 17.00
N THR A 33 12.30 -1.59 17.32
CA THR A 33 10.93 -1.30 17.78
C THR A 33 9.94 -1.27 16.62
N LEU A 34 8.64 -1.29 16.93
CA LEU A 34 7.60 -1.02 15.93
C LEU A 34 7.78 0.38 15.32
N ARG A 35 8.10 1.38 16.16
CA ARG A 35 8.45 2.74 15.72
C ARG A 35 9.59 2.73 14.71
N ASP A 36 10.71 2.06 15.02
CA ASP A 36 11.88 2.00 14.12
C ASP A 36 11.51 1.39 12.78
N ASN A 37 10.68 0.34 12.81
CA ASN A 37 10.19 -0.28 11.61
C ASN A 37 9.34 0.70 10.80
N ILE A 38 8.39 1.43 11.40
CA ILE A 38 7.58 2.41 10.69
C ILE A 38 8.46 3.56 10.14
N ALA A 39 9.40 4.07 10.94
CA ALA A 39 10.20 5.26 10.67
C ALA A 39 11.43 5.04 9.77
N ILE A 40 11.66 3.83 9.26
CA ILE A 40 12.93 3.47 8.59
C ILE A 40 13.33 4.39 7.42
N GLY A 41 12.34 4.96 6.70
CA GLY A 41 12.56 5.90 5.60
C GLY A 41 12.54 7.38 6.00
N ALA A 42 12.17 7.67 7.25
CA ALA A 42 12.06 9.02 7.82
C ALA A 42 12.37 8.99 9.33
N PRO A 43 13.65 8.84 9.71
CA PRO A 43 14.06 8.67 11.11
C PRO A 43 13.77 9.89 12.00
N TYR A 44 13.43 11.03 11.40
CA TYR A 44 13.06 12.27 12.08
C TYR A 44 11.54 12.50 12.15
N ALA A 45 10.73 11.50 11.78
CA ALA A 45 9.28 11.60 11.90
C ALA A 45 8.88 11.79 13.37
N ASP A 46 8.03 12.79 13.61
CA ASP A 46 7.52 13.06 14.95
C ASP A 46 6.47 12.02 15.38
N ASP A 47 6.14 12.03 16.67
CA ASP A 47 5.19 11.07 17.26
C ASP A 47 3.80 11.14 16.61
N ALA A 48 3.35 12.34 16.25
CA ALA A 48 2.05 12.54 15.60
C ALA A 48 2.02 11.87 14.22
N THR A 49 3.10 12.00 13.46
CA THR A 49 3.28 11.37 12.15
C THR A 49 3.33 9.85 12.28
N ILE A 50 4.02 9.32 13.28
CA ILE A 50 4.07 7.87 13.55
C ILE A 50 2.69 7.32 13.91
N VAL A 51 1.94 8.02 14.76
CA VAL A 51 0.57 7.63 15.13
C VAL A 51 -0.37 7.64 13.92
N ALA A 52 -0.33 8.69 13.10
CA ALA A 52 -1.14 8.79 11.89
C ALA A 52 -0.79 7.68 10.88
N ALA A 53 0.49 7.37 10.71
CA ALA A 53 0.95 6.25 9.89
C ALA A 53 0.46 4.90 10.43
N ALA A 54 0.52 4.69 11.74
CA ALA A 54 0.02 3.47 12.37
C ALA A 54 -1.50 3.32 12.21
N GLU A 55 -2.25 4.41 12.28
CA GLU A 55 -3.68 4.45 12.00
C GLU A 55 -3.97 4.03 10.55
N ALA A 56 -3.24 4.59 9.58
CA ALA A 56 -3.32 4.19 8.18
C ALA A 56 -3.10 2.68 7.99
N GLY A 57 -2.09 2.14 8.68
CA GLY A 57 -1.76 0.73 8.72
C GLY A 57 -2.76 -0.16 9.47
N GLY A 58 -3.74 0.41 10.18
CA GLY A 58 -4.67 -0.33 11.02
C GLY A 58 -4.02 -0.95 12.26
N LEU A 59 -2.94 -0.35 12.76
CA LEU A 59 -2.15 -0.85 13.88
C LEU A 59 -2.60 -0.28 15.23
N THR A 60 -3.48 0.73 15.24
CA THR A 60 -3.86 1.47 16.46
C THR A 60 -4.30 0.55 17.61
N GLU A 61 -5.23 -0.38 17.35
CA GLU A 61 -5.70 -1.31 18.40
C GLU A 61 -4.61 -2.29 18.85
N PHE A 62 -3.73 -2.71 17.93
CA PHE A 62 -2.61 -3.58 18.25
C PHE A 62 -1.62 -2.88 19.18
N VAL A 63 -1.24 -1.65 18.85
CA VAL A 63 -0.36 -0.80 19.67
C VAL A 63 -0.98 -0.54 21.04
N ASN A 64 -2.25 -0.13 21.10
CA ASN A 64 -2.91 0.24 22.35
C ASN A 64 -3.09 -0.94 23.33
N ARG A 65 -3.08 -2.19 22.84
CA ARG A 65 -3.18 -3.39 23.69
C ARG A 65 -1.83 -3.91 24.17
N HIS A 66 -0.72 -3.47 23.58
CA HIS A 66 0.60 -3.93 23.97
C HIS A 66 1.18 -3.03 25.09
N PRO A 67 1.76 -3.58 26.17
CA PRO A 67 2.26 -2.79 27.29
C PRO A 67 3.35 -1.78 26.88
N ASP A 68 4.18 -2.13 25.91
CA ASP A 68 5.25 -1.26 25.40
C ASP A 68 4.80 -0.35 24.24
N GLY A 69 3.54 -0.43 23.80
CA GLY A 69 3.02 0.37 22.69
C GLY A 69 3.91 0.35 21.44
N PHE A 70 4.35 1.53 20.99
CA PHE A 70 5.24 1.68 19.83
C PHE A 70 6.67 1.20 20.07
N ASP A 71 7.11 1.12 21.32
CA ASP A 71 8.44 0.67 21.70
C ASP A 71 8.52 -0.86 21.78
N MET A 72 7.43 -1.56 21.46
CA MET A 72 7.40 -3.01 21.38
C MET A 72 8.45 -3.55 20.42
N MET A 73 9.17 -4.57 20.86
CA MET A 73 10.24 -5.18 20.07
C MET A 73 9.68 -6.07 18.96
N ILE A 74 10.16 -5.84 17.75
CA ILE A 74 9.90 -6.66 16.57
C ILE A 74 11.13 -7.55 16.35
N GLY A 75 10.93 -8.86 16.37
CA GLY A 75 11.98 -9.83 16.07
C GLY A 75 12.44 -9.75 14.61
N GLU A 76 13.54 -10.43 14.28
CA GLU A 76 13.97 -10.55 12.89
C GLU A 76 12.83 -11.10 12.01
N ARG A 77 12.64 -10.51 10.82
CA ARG A 77 11.55 -10.84 9.87
C ARG A 77 10.13 -10.64 10.41
N GLY A 78 9.95 -10.12 11.62
CA GLY A 78 8.63 -9.87 12.20
C GLY A 78 7.89 -11.12 12.64
N ASP A 79 8.61 -12.14 13.11
CA ASP A 79 8.02 -13.41 13.59
C ASP A 79 7.04 -13.22 14.76
N SER A 80 7.14 -12.11 15.49
CA SER A 80 6.22 -11.73 16.57
C SER A 80 4.88 -11.13 16.09
N LEU A 81 4.70 -10.93 14.78
CA LEU A 81 3.52 -10.31 14.19
C LEU A 81 2.71 -11.31 13.35
N SER A 82 1.40 -11.11 13.29
CA SER A 82 0.55 -11.77 12.29
C SER A 82 0.86 -11.26 10.88
N GLY A 83 0.47 -12.00 9.85
CA GLY A 83 0.63 -11.57 8.45
C GLY A 83 -0.01 -10.21 8.16
N GLY A 84 -1.25 -10.00 8.64
CA GLY A 84 -1.95 -8.73 8.50
C GLY A 84 -1.28 -7.58 9.26
N GLN A 85 -0.68 -7.84 10.44
CA GLN A 85 0.08 -6.83 11.18
C GLN A 85 1.36 -6.44 10.45
N ARG A 86 2.12 -7.41 9.91
CA ARG A 86 3.30 -7.10 9.07
C ARG A 86 2.90 -6.23 7.88
N GLN A 87 1.80 -6.57 7.23
CA GLN A 87 1.24 -5.77 6.14
C GLN A 87 0.86 -4.36 6.59
N GLY A 88 0.23 -4.24 7.77
CA GLY A 88 -0.08 -2.96 8.40
C GLY A 88 1.16 -2.09 8.63
N VAL A 89 2.29 -2.67 9.02
CA VAL A 89 3.57 -1.94 9.15
C VAL A 89 4.06 -1.44 7.79
N ALA A 90 3.97 -2.25 6.73
CA ALA A 90 4.33 -1.81 5.38
C ALA A 90 3.44 -0.67 4.87
N ILE A 91 2.14 -0.76 5.13
CA ILE A 91 1.19 0.32 4.84
C ILE A 91 1.58 1.58 5.63
N ALA A 92 1.80 1.48 6.94
CA ALA A 92 2.22 2.60 7.76
C ALA A 92 3.48 3.29 7.20
N ARG A 93 4.50 2.52 6.80
CA ARG A 93 5.71 3.06 6.15
C ARG A 93 5.40 3.84 4.87
N ALA A 94 4.55 3.28 4.01
CA ALA A 94 4.19 3.90 2.74
C ALA A 94 3.43 5.22 2.93
N PHE A 95 2.68 5.36 4.03
CA PHE A 95 1.91 6.56 4.34
C PHE A 95 2.64 7.57 5.22
N LEU A 96 3.78 7.20 5.82
CA LEU A 96 4.45 8.01 6.84
C LEU A 96 4.74 9.45 6.42
N MET A 97 5.21 9.66 5.19
CA MET A 97 5.54 10.98 4.66
C MET A 97 4.41 11.61 3.83
N ASP A 98 3.20 11.05 3.94
CA ASP A 98 2.02 11.47 3.17
C ASP A 98 2.29 11.65 1.65
N PRO A 99 2.94 10.69 0.97
CA PRO A 99 3.40 10.90 -0.40
C PRO A 99 2.23 11.13 -1.38
N PRO A 100 2.43 11.92 -2.45
CA PRO A 100 1.40 12.17 -3.45
C PRO A 100 1.11 10.95 -4.34
N ILE A 101 2.04 10.00 -4.43
CA ILE A 101 1.91 8.78 -5.24
C ILE A 101 2.02 7.56 -4.32
N LEU A 102 1.10 6.62 -4.46
CA LEU A 102 1.09 5.35 -3.74
C LEU A 102 1.11 4.19 -4.73
N LEU A 103 2.06 3.27 -4.56
CA LEU A 103 2.19 2.03 -5.29
C LEU A 103 1.93 0.87 -4.33
N LEU A 104 0.83 0.17 -4.52
CA LEU A 104 0.37 -0.88 -3.61
C LEU A 104 0.36 -2.22 -4.36
N ASP A 105 1.31 -3.09 -4.06
CA ASP A 105 1.45 -4.40 -4.67
C ASP A 105 0.88 -5.49 -3.74
N GLU A 106 -0.28 -6.00 -4.11
CA GLU A 106 -1.10 -6.93 -3.31
C GLU A 106 -1.20 -6.55 -1.82
N PRO A 107 -1.63 -5.32 -1.49
CA PRO A 107 -1.47 -4.75 -0.15
C PRO A 107 -2.27 -5.44 0.96
N THR A 108 -3.13 -6.41 0.62
CA THR A 108 -4.01 -7.13 1.56
C THR A 108 -3.89 -8.65 1.45
N SER A 109 -2.85 -9.17 0.77
CA SER A 109 -2.64 -10.60 0.53
C SER A 109 -2.68 -11.45 1.81
N ALA A 110 -2.10 -10.91 2.89
CA ALA A 110 -2.01 -11.55 4.20
C ALA A 110 -3.10 -11.13 5.21
N MET A 111 -4.11 -10.36 4.77
CA MET A 111 -5.21 -9.88 5.61
C MET A 111 -6.44 -10.77 5.51
N ASP A 112 -7.15 -10.94 6.64
CA ASP A 112 -8.49 -11.50 6.65
C ASP A 112 -9.52 -10.51 6.07
N PHE A 113 -10.74 -10.99 5.85
CA PHE A 113 -11.80 -10.19 5.23
C PHE A 113 -12.11 -8.91 6.02
N SER A 114 -12.19 -9.00 7.36
CA SER A 114 -12.53 -7.85 8.21
C SER A 114 -11.44 -6.78 8.13
N SER A 115 -10.18 -7.18 8.25
CA SER A 115 -9.01 -6.31 8.18
C SER A 115 -8.88 -5.66 6.81
N GLU A 116 -9.17 -6.40 5.73
CA GLU A 116 -9.19 -5.88 4.37
C GLU A 116 -10.28 -4.82 4.17
N GLN A 117 -11.51 -5.04 4.69
CA GLN A 117 -12.56 -4.02 4.59
C GLN A 117 -12.18 -2.73 5.33
N GLN A 118 -11.64 -2.85 6.53
CA GLN A 118 -11.18 -1.67 7.28
C GLN A 118 -10.03 -0.95 6.56
N PHE A 119 -9.11 -1.70 5.95
CA PHE A 119 -8.07 -1.11 5.10
C PHE A 119 -8.66 -0.36 3.91
N LYS A 120 -9.66 -0.93 3.22
CA LYS A 120 -10.35 -0.24 2.11
C LYS A 120 -10.97 1.07 2.56
N GLU A 121 -11.62 1.09 3.71
CA GLU A 121 -12.24 2.30 4.26
C GLU A 121 -11.21 3.39 4.55
N ARG A 122 -10.11 3.05 5.23
CA ARG A 122 -9.00 3.98 5.46
C ARG A 122 -8.40 4.48 4.14
N LEU A 123 -8.11 3.56 3.22
CA LEU A 123 -7.50 3.90 1.94
C LEU A 123 -8.38 4.84 1.13
N ARG A 124 -9.72 4.72 1.16
CA ARG A 124 -10.62 5.68 0.48
C ARG A 124 -10.43 7.11 0.96
N VAL A 125 -10.32 7.30 2.28
CA VAL A 125 -10.13 8.63 2.87
C VAL A 125 -8.76 9.18 2.51
N MET A 126 -7.73 8.35 2.64
CA MET A 126 -6.34 8.76 2.43
C MET A 126 -5.99 8.99 0.95
N ALA A 127 -6.67 8.29 0.04
CA ALA A 127 -6.44 8.38 -1.40
C ALA A 127 -7.07 9.62 -2.05
N ALA A 128 -7.90 10.40 -1.34
CA ALA A 128 -8.73 11.46 -1.91
C ALA A 128 -7.95 12.50 -2.74
N HIS A 129 -6.67 12.73 -2.42
CA HIS A 129 -5.81 13.70 -3.10
C HIS A 129 -4.50 13.09 -3.63
N LYS A 130 -4.48 11.77 -3.85
CA LYS A 130 -3.27 11.04 -4.23
C LYS A 130 -3.47 10.26 -5.53
N THR A 131 -2.38 10.03 -6.26
CA THR A 131 -2.36 9.03 -7.32
C THR A 131 -2.08 7.67 -6.70
N VAL A 132 -3.06 6.77 -6.75
CA VAL A 132 -2.93 5.41 -6.18
C VAL A 132 -2.94 4.37 -7.28
N LEU A 133 -1.86 3.61 -7.40
CA LEU A 133 -1.77 2.44 -8.26
C LEU A 133 -1.83 1.18 -7.39
N ILE A 134 -2.87 0.37 -7.59
CA ILE A 134 -3.06 -0.90 -6.89
C ILE A 134 -2.88 -2.04 -7.88
N VAL A 135 -1.90 -2.90 -7.62
CA VAL A 135 -1.71 -4.17 -8.32
C VAL A 135 -2.36 -5.25 -7.46
N THR A 136 -3.34 -5.96 -8.02
CA THR A 136 -4.09 -6.95 -7.26
C THR A 136 -4.84 -7.91 -8.17
N HIS A 137 -4.96 -9.15 -7.72
CA HIS A 137 -5.88 -10.15 -8.26
C HIS A 137 -7.18 -10.22 -7.45
N ARG A 138 -7.34 -9.42 -6.39
CA ARG A 138 -8.53 -9.39 -5.53
C ARG A 138 -9.57 -8.40 -6.03
N ASN A 139 -10.72 -8.93 -6.44
CA ASN A 139 -11.87 -8.13 -6.90
C ASN A 139 -12.34 -7.11 -5.86
N SER A 140 -12.20 -7.42 -4.57
CA SER A 140 -12.60 -6.53 -3.47
C SER A 140 -11.89 -5.18 -3.50
N LEU A 141 -10.63 -5.12 -3.95
CA LEU A 141 -9.88 -3.87 -4.04
C LEU A 141 -10.22 -3.07 -5.31
N LEU A 142 -10.78 -3.70 -6.35
CA LEU A 142 -11.20 -3.01 -7.57
C LEU A 142 -12.28 -1.96 -7.30
N ASP A 143 -13.08 -2.12 -6.24
CA ASP A 143 -14.07 -1.12 -5.81
C ASP A 143 -13.46 0.26 -5.52
N LEU A 144 -12.16 0.32 -5.21
CA LEU A 144 -11.44 1.56 -4.95
C LEU A 144 -10.98 2.26 -6.23
N ALA A 145 -10.90 1.52 -7.35
CA ALA A 145 -10.33 2.01 -8.59
C ALA A 145 -11.34 2.85 -9.39
N THR A 146 -10.87 3.97 -9.93
CA THR A 146 -11.60 4.78 -10.92
C THR A 146 -11.35 4.28 -12.35
N ARG A 147 -10.19 3.67 -12.59
CA ARG A 147 -9.74 3.11 -13.87
C ARG A 147 -9.07 1.76 -13.63
N VAL A 148 -9.30 0.80 -14.52
CA VAL A 148 -8.74 -0.55 -14.44
C VAL A 148 -7.93 -0.83 -15.69
N LEU A 149 -6.73 -1.38 -15.49
CA LEU A 149 -5.87 -1.90 -16.55
C LEU A 149 -5.77 -3.41 -16.34
N VAL A 150 -6.04 -4.17 -17.39
CA VAL A 150 -5.90 -5.62 -17.40
C VAL A 150 -4.62 -5.97 -18.15
N VAL A 151 -3.71 -6.64 -17.46
CA VAL A 151 -2.45 -7.10 -18.04
C VAL A 151 -2.52 -8.60 -18.25
N ASP A 152 -2.20 -9.05 -19.46
CA ASP A 152 -2.11 -10.46 -19.84
C ASP A 152 -0.87 -10.64 -20.73
N ASP A 153 -0.05 -11.64 -20.44
CA ASP A 153 1.24 -11.91 -21.10
C ASP A 153 2.11 -10.66 -21.32
N GLY A 154 2.24 -9.82 -20.29
CA GLY A 154 3.04 -8.59 -20.32
C GLY A 154 2.48 -7.47 -21.18
N ARG A 155 1.23 -7.59 -21.67
CA ARG A 155 0.54 -6.57 -22.49
C ARG A 155 -0.74 -6.11 -21.82
N ILE A 156 -1.08 -4.84 -22.04
CA ILE A 156 -2.38 -4.30 -21.60
C ILE A 156 -3.43 -4.78 -22.61
N VAL A 157 -4.35 -5.64 -22.16
CA VAL A 157 -5.45 -6.19 -22.98
C VAL A 157 -6.76 -5.43 -22.77
N ALA A 158 -6.87 -4.66 -21.68
CA ALA A 158 -7.96 -3.72 -21.48
C ALA A 158 -7.51 -2.53 -20.64
N ASP A 159 -8.09 -1.36 -20.92
CA ASP A 159 -7.79 -0.13 -20.23
C ASP A 159 -9.02 0.79 -20.30
N GLY A 160 -9.56 1.18 -19.15
CA GLY A 160 -10.68 2.10 -19.11
C GLY A 160 -11.32 2.26 -17.75
N PRO A 161 -12.47 2.96 -17.69
CA PRO A 161 -13.26 3.10 -16.47
C PRO A 161 -13.61 1.74 -15.88
N ARG A 162 -13.52 1.62 -14.55
CA ARG A 162 -13.69 0.34 -13.83
C ARG A 162 -14.92 -0.46 -14.31
N ASP A 163 -16.09 0.15 -14.29
CA ASP A 163 -17.35 -0.55 -14.57
C ASP A 163 -17.41 -1.09 -16.00
N GLN A 164 -16.83 -0.36 -16.97
CA GLN A 164 -16.77 -0.78 -18.36
C GLN A 164 -15.83 -1.98 -18.53
N VAL A 165 -14.65 -1.95 -17.90
CA VAL A 165 -13.67 -3.03 -17.97
C VAL A 165 -14.20 -4.29 -17.26
N ILE A 166 -14.80 -4.16 -16.08
CA ILE A 166 -15.40 -5.29 -15.36
C ILE A 166 -16.53 -5.94 -16.19
N GLN A 167 -17.40 -5.13 -16.81
CA GLN A 167 -18.46 -5.66 -17.67
C GLN A 167 -17.90 -6.38 -18.91
N ALA A 168 -16.84 -5.85 -19.51
CA ALA A 168 -16.17 -6.48 -20.65
C ALA A 168 -15.50 -7.81 -20.27
N LEU A 169 -14.90 -7.92 -19.08
CA LEU A 169 -14.33 -9.15 -18.54
C LEU A 169 -15.42 -10.21 -18.30
N GLN A 170 -16.52 -9.84 -17.64
CA GLN A 170 -17.63 -10.76 -17.33
C GLN A 170 -18.33 -11.30 -18.59
N SER A 171 -18.36 -10.51 -19.66
CA SER A 171 -18.98 -10.90 -20.93
C SER A 171 -18.02 -11.61 -21.90
N GLY A 172 -16.78 -11.89 -21.49
CA GLY A 172 -15.78 -12.57 -22.32
C GLY A 172 -15.33 -11.78 -23.54
N ARG A 173 -15.55 -10.45 -23.55
CA ARG A 173 -15.20 -9.57 -24.68
C ARG A 173 -13.73 -9.16 -24.71
N ILE A 174 -13.00 -9.41 -23.62
CA ILE A 174 -11.56 -9.20 -23.55
C ILE A 174 -10.91 -10.55 -23.87
N GLY A 175 -10.38 -10.68 -25.08
CA GLY A 175 -9.64 -11.86 -25.51
C GLY A 175 -8.31 -11.97 -24.77
N ARG A 176 -7.89 -13.20 -24.45
CA ARG A 176 -6.53 -13.46 -23.99
C ARG A 176 -5.54 -13.00 -25.05
N ALA A 177 -4.41 -12.45 -24.63
CA ALA A 177 -3.30 -12.19 -25.53
C ALA A 177 -2.98 -13.51 -26.27
N SER A 178 -3.06 -13.47 -27.60
CA SER A 178 -2.82 -14.62 -28.48
C SER A 178 -1.33 -14.83 -28.71
#